data_AF-A0A2N5W6R0-F1
#
_entry.id   AF-A0A2N5W6R0-F1
#
_cell.length_a   1.000
_cell.length_b   1.000
_cell.length_c   1.000
_cell.angle_alpha   90.00
_cell.angle_beta   90.00
_cell.angle_gamma   90.00
#
_symmetry.space_group_name_H-M   'P 1'
#
loop_
_entity.id
_entity.type
_entity.pdbx_description
1 polymer ?
#
loop_
_entity_poly.entity_id
_entity_poly.type
_entity_poly.pdbx_seq_one_letter_code
_entity_poly.pdbx_strand_id
1 'polypeptide(L)'
;MEEAMDDLVDKMDLSAEDESSTVDGRTQPWLELENACNPAVHHVKNCVLHRLGHPDSKDLACVHPALAKYMAPPPHVAERVASTLERVIQLADVKAVPSQTKSKRKNAASGNPADANEKINLDDILGDILDDMDDLDQSIGAV
;
A
#
# COMPACT_ATOMS: atom_id res chain seq x y z
N MET A 1 24.22 0.33 -14.92
CA MET A 1 22.92 0.16 -14.22
C MET A 1 23.05 -0.94 -13.18
N GLU A 2 23.55 -2.13 -13.56
CA GLU A 2 23.82 -3.25 -12.63
C GLU A 2 24.64 -2.83 -11.42
N GLU A 3 25.85 -2.30 -11.61
CA GLU A 3 26.71 -1.79 -10.53
C GLU A 3 26.01 -0.75 -9.64
N ALA A 4 25.11 0.07 -10.20
CA ALA A 4 24.39 1.06 -9.42
C ALA A 4 23.29 0.46 -8.54
N MET A 5 22.72 -0.66 -8.96
CA MET A 5 21.76 -1.43 -8.17
C MET A 5 22.45 -2.33 -7.15
N ASP A 6 23.59 -2.91 -7.49
CA ASP A 6 24.40 -3.69 -6.54
C ASP A 6 24.80 -2.81 -5.35
N ASP A 7 25.36 -1.62 -5.62
CA ASP A 7 25.69 -0.63 -4.59
C ASP A 7 24.48 -0.15 -3.77
N LEU A 8 23.28 -0.14 -4.37
CA LEU A 8 22.05 0.26 -3.68
C LEU A 8 21.63 -0.82 -2.69
N VAL A 9 21.65 -2.08 -3.12
CA VAL A 9 21.29 -3.24 -2.30
C VAL A 9 22.27 -3.38 -1.13
N ASP A 10 23.57 -3.30 -1.39
CA ASP A 10 24.61 -3.40 -0.37
C ASP A 10 24.46 -2.32 0.70
N LYS A 11 24.16 -1.08 0.31
CA LYS A 11 23.95 0.02 1.25
C LYS A 11 22.59 -0.04 1.96
N MET A 12 21.61 -0.77 1.45
CA MET A 12 20.28 -0.94 2.08
C MET A 12 20.22 -2.17 2.99
N ASP A 13 21.31 -2.92 3.16
CA ASP A 13 21.32 -4.09 4.02
C ASP A 13 21.02 -3.71 5.49
N LEU A 14 20.05 -4.44 6.06
CA LEU A 14 19.54 -4.29 7.43
C LEU A 14 19.99 -5.45 8.35
N SER A 15 20.74 -6.42 7.80
CA SER A 15 21.18 -7.61 8.51
C SER A 15 22.38 -7.34 9.43
N ALA A 16 23.20 -6.35 9.08
CA ALA A 16 24.37 -5.92 9.82
C ALA A 16 24.25 -4.43 10.17
N GLU A 17 23.56 -4.10 11.26
CA GLU A 17 23.64 -2.74 11.80
C GLU A 17 25.01 -2.44 12.42
N ASP A 18 25.40 -1.17 12.34
CA ASP A 18 26.61 -0.58 12.89
C ASP A 18 26.87 -0.99 14.36
N GLU A 19 28.16 -1.01 14.73
CA GLU A 19 28.71 -1.49 16.01
C GLU A 19 28.04 -0.90 17.27
N SER A 20 27.31 0.20 17.14
CA SER A 20 26.60 0.88 18.23
C SER A 20 25.42 0.11 18.84
N SER A 21 24.86 -0.88 18.13
CA SER A 21 23.77 -1.75 18.61
C SER A 21 24.26 -3.11 19.12
N THR A 22 25.52 -3.19 19.55
CA THR A 22 26.10 -4.43 20.06
C THR A 22 25.74 -4.63 21.53
N VAL A 23 24.81 -5.54 21.81
CA VAL A 23 24.66 -6.17 23.12
C VAL A 23 25.30 -7.55 23.03
N ASP A 24 26.27 -7.85 23.89
CA ASP A 24 26.97 -9.16 23.96
C ASP A 24 27.73 -9.61 22.69
N GLY A 25 28.21 -8.67 21.87
CA GLY A 25 29.02 -9.00 20.68
C GLY A 25 28.20 -9.50 19.48
N ARG A 26 26.87 -9.37 19.53
CA ARG A 26 25.97 -9.68 18.41
C ARG A 26 25.28 -8.41 17.92
N THR A 27 25.42 -8.13 16.64
CA THR A 27 24.63 -7.12 15.94
C THR A 27 23.17 -7.56 15.93
N GLN A 28 22.28 -6.77 16.56
CA GLN A 28 20.85 -7.04 16.49
C GLN A 28 20.29 -6.58 15.14
N PRO A 29 19.46 -7.38 14.46
CA PRO A 29 18.78 -6.94 13.24
C PRO A 29 17.85 -5.75 13.53
N TRP A 30 17.73 -4.81 12.61
CA TRP A 30 16.81 -3.68 12.75
C TRP A 30 15.36 -4.13 13.01
N LEU A 31 14.93 -5.18 12.31
CA LEU A 31 13.60 -5.75 12.35
C LEU A 31 13.63 -7.16 12.95
N GLU A 32 13.11 -7.29 14.16
CA GLU A 32 12.80 -8.57 14.79
C GLU A 32 11.32 -8.86 14.60
N LEU A 33 10.99 -9.91 13.83
CA LEU A 33 9.60 -10.25 13.50
C LEU A 33 8.77 -10.57 14.76
N GLU A 34 9.39 -11.09 15.81
CA GLU A 34 8.72 -11.41 17.08
C GLU A 34 8.23 -10.15 17.81
N ASN A 35 8.91 -9.02 17.62
CA ASN A 35 8.58 -7.73 18.21
C ASN A 35 7.75 -6.85 17.26
N ALA A 36 7.59 -7.24 16.00
CA ALA A 36 6.76 -6.54 15.04
C ALA A 36 5.26 -6.79 15.29
N CYS A 37 4.48 -5.72 15.30
CA CYS A 37 3.02 -5.79 15.45
C CYS A 37 2.32 -5.16 14.25
N ASN A 38 1.05 -5.51 14.02
CA ASN A 38 0.26 -4.88 12.97
C ASN A 38 -0.14 -3.44 13.39
N PRO A 39 0.42 -2.39 12.76
CA PRO A 39 0.21 -1.02 13.22
C PRO A 39 -1.24 -0.55 13.03
N ALA A 40 -1.95 -1.04 12.01
CA ALA A 40 -3.35 -0.65 11.77
C ALA A 40 -4.26 -1.16 12.89
N VAL A 41 -4.13 -2.42 13.28
CA VAL A 41 -4.95 -3.02 14.35
C VAL A 41 -4.68 -2.33 15.69
N HIS A 42 -3.42 -2.10 16.02
CA HIS A 42 -3.05 -1.46 17.28
C HIS A 42 -3.45 0.02 17.30
N HIS A 43 -3.35 0.73 16.17
CA HIS A 43 -3.77 2.13 16.08
C HIS A 43 -5.29 2.29 16.23
N VAL A 44 -6.10 1.40 15.63
CA VAL A 44 -7.56 1.41 15.81
C VAL A 44 -7.93 1.21 17.28
N LYS A 45 -7.32 0.24 17.96
CA LYS A 45 -7.53 0.02 19.40
C LYS A 45 -7.17 1.27 20.22
N ASN A 46 -6.06 1.94 19.89
CA ASN A 46 -5.66 3.18 20.55
C ASN A 46 -6.69 4.30 20.34
N CYS A 47 -7.23 4.44 19.12
CA CYS A 47 -8.25 5.44 18.82
C CYS A 47 -9.56 5.21 19.59
N VAL A 48 -9.98 3.94 19.73
CA VAL A 48 -11.17 3.59 20.53
C VAL A 48 -10.96 3.95 22.01
N LEU A 49 -9.81 3.60 22.58
CA LEU A 49 -9.48 3.95 23.97
C LEU A 49 -9.37 5.46 24.18
N HIS A 50 -8.76 6.17 23.24
CA HIS A 50 -8.66 7.63 23.27
C HIS A 50 -10.03 8.30 23.25
N ARG A 51 -10.95 7.82 22.41
CA ARG A 51 -12.33 8.32 22.33
C ARG A 51 -13.13 8.03 23.59
N LEU A 52 -12.89 6.88 24.24
CA LEU A 52 -13.50 6.55 25.52
C LEU A 52 -13.03 7.50 26.63
N GLY A 53 -11.74 7.85 26.66
CA GLY A 53 -11.17 8.78 27.64
C GLY A 53 -11.45 10.25 27.36
N HIS A 54 -11.64 10.62 26.09
CA HIS A 54 -11.87 12.00 25.64
C HIS A 54 -13.09 12.07 24.70
N PRO A 55 -14.32 11.96 25.22
CA PRO A 55 -15.54 11.88 24.40
C PRO A 55 -15.78 13.15 23.55
N ASP A 56 -15.38 14.32 24.07
CA ASP A 56 -15.59 15.62 23.41
C ASP A 56 -14.49 15.97 22.40
N SER A 57 -13.34 15.28 22.45
CA SER A 57 -12.26 15.52 21.50
C SER A 57 -12.64 14.97 20.12
N LYS A 58 -12.62 15.83 19.10
CA LYS A 58 -12.84 15.44 17.70
C LYS A 58 -11.59 14.85 17.05
N ASP A 59 -10.45 14.93 17.73
CA ASP A 59 -9.16 14.53 17.19
C ASP A 59 -8.93 13.02 17.37
N LEU A 60 -8.32 12.40 16.37
CA LEU A 60 -7.84 11.03 16.45
C LEU A 60 -6.58 10.97 17.32
N ALA A 61 -6.37 9.82 17.96
CA ALA A 61 -5.15 9.59 18.72
C ALA A 61 -3.93 9.66 17.79
N CYS A 62 -2.82 10.22 18.28
CA CYS A 62 -1.55 10.15 17.55
C CYS A 62 -1.11 8.68 17.37
N VAL A 63 -0.46 8.37 16.26
CA VAL A 63 0.16 7.07 16.04
C VAL A 63 1.34 6.93 17.01
N HIS A 64 1.32 5.90 17.84
CA HIS A 64 2.40 5.67 18.80
C HIS A 64 3.73 5.40 18.06
N PRO A 65 4.86 6.00 18.47
CA PRO A 65 6.12 5.91 17.73
C PRO A 65 6.62 4.47 17.55
N ALA A 66 6.37 3.58 18.51
CA ALA A 66 6.70 2.15 18.37
C ALA A 66 5.97 1.46 17.20
N LEU A 67 4.76 1.92 16.83
CA LEU A 67 4.01 1.40 15.68
C LEU A 67 4.56 1.97 14.36
N ALA A 68 5.07 3.21 14.40
CA ALA A 68 5.63 3.89 13.23
C ALA A 68 7.08 3.48 12.94
N LYS A 69 7.81 2.92 13.92
CA LYS A 69 9.23 2.56 13.82
C LYS A 69 9.56 1.73 12.57
N TYR A 70 8.73 0.74 12.26
CA TYR A 70 8.98 -0.20 11.15
C TYR A 70 8.32 0.22 9.82
N MET A 71 7.62 1.36 9.77
CA MET A 71 6.97 1.85 8.55
C MET A 71 7.94 2.60 7.63
N ALA A 72 9.06 3.07 8.17
CA ALA A 72 10.10 3.77 7.44
C ALA A 72 11.44 3.01 7.60
N PRO A 73 12.35 3.14 6.62
CA PRO A 73 13.71 2.65 6.80
C PRO A 73 14.40 3.36 7.97
N PRO A 74 15.40 2.72 8.61
CA PRO A 74 16.20 3.36 9.64
C PRO A 74 16.86 4.66 9.09
N PRO A 75 16.94 5.73 9.89
CA PRO A 75 17.43 7.02 9.42
C PRO A 75 18.88 6.96 8.92
N HIS A 76 19.75 6.20 9.59
CA HIS A 76 21.15 6.05 9.18
C HIS A 76 21.29 5.34 7.82
N VAL A 77 20.46 4.34 7.54
CA VAL A 77 20.43 3.64 6.24
C VAL A 77 19.90 4.57 5.15
N ALA A 78 18.84 5.34 5.45
CA ALA A 78 18.29 6.31 4.51
C ALA A 78 19.33 7.37 4.12
N GLU A 79 20.13 7.87 5.07
CA GLU A 79 21.22 8.81 4.82
C GLU A 79 22.34 8.17 3.98
N ARG A 80 22.75 6.95 4.31
CA ARG A 80 23.79 6.18 3.57
C ARG A 80 23.42 5.98 2.11
N VAL A 81 22.14 5.76 1.83
CA VAL A 81 21.61 5.37 0.52
C VAL A 81 21.23 6.56 -0.36
N ALA A 82 20.97 7.74 0.22
CA ALA A 82 20.48 8.92 -0.50
C ALA A 82 21.28 9.20 -1.80
N SER A 83 22.61 9.19 -1.73
CA SER A 83 23.49 9.43 -2.89
C SER A 83 23.39 8.34 -3.97
N THR A 84 23.29 7.06 -3.58
CA THR A 84 23.14 5.95 -4.53
C THR A 84 21.76 5.97 -5.17
N LEU A 85 20.71 6.30 -4.40
CA LEU A 85 19.34 6.41 -4.88
C LEU A 85 19.22 7.46 -5.99
N GLU A 86 19.83 8.64 -5.79
CA GLU A 86 19.87 9.71 -6.80
C GLU A 86 20.55 9.25 -8.10
N ARG A 87 21.67 8.54 -7.99
CA ARG A 87 22.38 7.99 -9.16
C ARG A 87 21.51 6.99 -9.92
N VAL A 88 20.80 6.12 -9.21
CA VAL A 88 19.90 5.14 -9.83
C VAL A 88 18.73 5.83 -10.55
N ILE A 89 18.10 6.83 -9.91
CA ILE A 89 17.01 7.60 -10.52
C ILE A 89 17.45 8.27 -11.83
N GLN A 90 18.66 8.85 -11.85
CA GLN A 90 19.22 9.50 -13.03
C GLN A 90 19.52 8.49 -14.15
N LEU A 91 20.14 7.35 -13.85
CA LEU A 91 20.47 6.33 -14.85
C LEU A 91 19.23 5.63 -15.41
N ALA A 92 18.17 5.50 -14.62
CA ALA A 92 16.91 4.88 -15.01
C ALA A 92 15.90 5.86 -15.64
N ASP A 93 16.21 7.16 -15.71
CA ASP A 93 15.34 8.23 -16.25
C ASP A 93 13.90 8.13 -15.73
N VAL A 94 13.75 7.90 -14.42
CA VAL A 94 12.44 7.67 -13.80
C VAL A 94 11.62 8.95 -13.84
N LYS A 95 10.50 8.91 -14.56
CA LYS A 95 9.56 10.03 -14.70
C LYS A 95 8.25 9.70 -14.01
N ALA A 96 7.76 10.63 -13.19
CA ALA A 96 6.43 10.54 -12.62
C ALA A 96 5.40 10.67 -13.74
N VAL A 97 4.63 9.60 -13.97
CA VAL A 97 3.48 9.65 -14.88
C VAL A 97 2.34 10.39 -14.16
N PRO A 98 1.71 11.40 -14.78
CA PRO A 98 0.54 12.04 -14.19
C PRO A 98 -0.54 10.99 -13.94
N SER A 99 -1.14 11.03 -12.75
CA SER A 99 -2.14 10.04 -12.38
C SER A 99 -3.29 10.05 -13.37
N GLN A 100 -3.63 8.88 -13.90
CA GLN A 100 -4.84 8.72 -14.68
C GLN A 100 -6.01 9.03 -13.74
N THR A 101 -6.81 10.03 -14.11
CA THR A 101 -7.98 10.42 -13.31
C THR A 101 -8.88 9.19 -13.23
N LYS A 102 -9.06 8.64 -12.03
CA LYS A 102 -9.97 7.52 -11.81
C LYS A 102 -11.32 7.90 -12.41
N SER A 103 -11.75 7.18 -13.44
CA SER A 103 -13.09 7.35 -14.01
C SER A 103 -14.07 7.34 -12.84
N LYS A 104 -14.82 8.42 -12.71
CA LYS A 104 -15.81 8.60 -11.67
C LYS A 104 -16.85 7.51 -11.91
N ARG A 105 -16.70 6.36 -11.26
CA ARG A 105 -17.77 5.36 -11.18
C ARG A 105 -18.98 6.14 -10.71
N LYS A 106 -19.96 6.32 -11.59
CA LYS A 106 -21.23 6.93 -11.24
C LYS A 106 -21.76 6.03 -10.14
N ASN A 107 -21.74 6.51 -8.90
CA ASN A 107 -22.52 5.91 -7.85
C ASN A 107 -23.93 5.86 -8.42
N ALA A 108 -24.41 4.66 -8.77
CA ALA A 108 -25.82 4.44 -9.03
C ALA A 108 -26.54 5.06 -7.83
N ALA A 109 -27.38 6.03 -8.12
CA ALA A 109 -27.96 6.91 -7.14
C ALA A 109 -28.53 6.10 -5.98
N SER A 110 -28.19 6.55 -4.77
CA SER A 110 -29.00 6.43 -3.57
C SER A 110 -30.47 6.13 -3.89
N GLY A 111 -30.85 4.86 -3.86
CA GLY A 111 -32.24 4.46 -3.86
C GLY A 111 -32.85 4.86 -2.53
N ASN A 112 -33.65 5.92 -2.53
CA ASN A 112 -34.60 6.16 -1.46
C ASN A 112 -35.51 4.91 -1.37
N PRO A 113 -35.76 4.31 -0.20
CA PRO A 113 -36.47 3.03 -0.08
C PRO A 113 -37.99 3.15 -0.29
N ALA A 114 -38.45 4.02 -1.20
CA ALA A 114 -39.86 4.28 -1.46
C ALA A 114 -40.37 3.75 -2.82
N ASP A 115 -39.49 3.48 -3.79
CA ASP A 115 -39.91 3.15 -5.15
C ASP A 115 -39.74 1.66 -5.46
N ALA A 116 -40.51 0.83 -4.76
CA ALA A 116 -40.48 -0.63 -4.86
C ALA A 116 -41.33 -1.21 -6.03
N ASN A 117 -41.40 -0.53 -7.19
CA ASN A 117 -42.20 -1.07 -8.31
C ASN A 117 -41.68 -0.76 -9.73
N GLU A 118 -40.38 -0.53 -9.90
CA GLU A 118 -39.83 -0.46 -11.25
C GLU A 118 -39.26 -1.83 -11.66
N LYS A 119 -39.82 -2.37 -12.74
CA LYS A 119 -39.46 -3.67 -13.32
C LYS A 119 -37.97 -3.68 -13.60
N ILE A 120 -37.26 -4.63 -13.01
CA ILE A 120 -35.87 -4.92 -13.34
C ILE A 120 -35.85 -5.34 -14.82
N ASN A 121 -35.23 -4.54 -15.68
CA ASN A 121 -35.03 -4.90 -17.08
C ASN A 121 -33.90 -5.94 -17.13
N LEU A 122 -34.25 -7.21 -17.37
CA LEU A 122 -33.28 -8.31 -17.44
C LEU A 122 -32.30 -8.16 -18.61
N ASP A 123 -32.70 -7.49 -19.69
CA ASP A 123 -31.85 -7.29 -20.88
C ASP A 123 -30.62 -6.43 -20.58
N ASP A 124 -30.74 -5.40 -19.72
CA ASP A 124 -29.60 -4.57 -19.28
C ASP A 124 -28.63 -5.33 -18.35
N ILE A 125 -29.08 -6.43 -17.74
CA ILE A 125 -28.29 -7.26 -16.81
C ILE A 125 -27.61 -8.42 -17.55
N LEU A 126 -28.23 -8.93 -18.62
CA LEU A 126 -27.77 -10.11 -19.36
C LEU A 126 -27.10 -9.79 -20.70
N GLY A 127 -27.30 -8.58 -21.26
CA GLY A 127 -26.72 -8.20 -22.57
C GLY A 127 -25.20 -8.26 -22.60
N ASP A 128 -24.53 -7.83 -21.52
CA ASP A 128 -23.06 -7.79 -21.44
C ASP A 128 -22.42 -9.18 -21.26
N ILE A 129 -23.21 -10.25 -21.05
CA ILE A 129 -22.70 -11.63 -20.90
C ILE A 129 -22.85 -12.44 -22.20
N LEU A 130 -23.76 -12.05 -23.09
CA LEU A 130 -24.02 -12.79 -24.34
C LEU A 130 -23.19 -12.27 -25.52
N ASP A 131 -22.85 -10.98 -25.56
CA ASP A 131 -22.00 -10.41 -26.61
C ASP A 131 -20.56 -11.00 -26.58
N ASP A 132 -20.05 -11.35 -25.39
CA ASP A 132 -18.73 -11.98 -25.23
C ASP A 132 -18.72 -13.49 -25.59
N MET A 133 -19.88 -14.14 -25.74
CA MET A 133 -19.96 -15.56 -26.11
C MET A 133 -20.11 -15.79 -27.63
N ASP A 134 -20.69 -14.86 -28.37
CA ASP A 134 -20.82 -14.97 -29.84
C ASP A 134 -19.47 -14.81 -30.57
N ASP A 135 -18.51 -14.11 -29.96
CA ASP A 135 -17.15 -13.94 -30.49
C ASP A 135 -16.29 -15.22 -30.38
N LEU A 136 -16.67 -16.18 -29.53
CA LEU A 136 -15.93 -17.42 -29.34
C LEU A 136 -16.33 -18.51 -30.36
N ASP A 137 -17.56 -18.49 -30.88
CA ASP A 137 -18.04 -19.50 -31.84
C ASP A 137 -17.56 -19.23 -33.27
N GLN A 138 -17.26 -17.96 -33.61
CA GLN A 138 -16.69 -17.60 -34.93
C GLN A 138 -15.22 -18.01 -35.10
N SER A 139 -14.49 -18.28 -34.01
CA SER A 139 -13.08 -18.71 -34.06
C SER A 139 -12.89 -20.22 -34.24
N ILE A 140 -13.93 -21.04 -34.07
CA ILE A 140 -13.83 -22.51 -34.17
C ILE A 140 -14.34 -23.03 -35.52
N GLY A 141 -15.00 -22.17 -36.31
CA GLY A 141 -15.61 -22.51 -37.61
C GLY A 141 -14.78 -22.20 -38.87
N ALA A 142 -13.49 -21.87 -38.77
CA ALA A 142 -12.62 -21.63 -39.93
C ALA A 142 -11.51 -22.70 -40.05
N VAL A 143 -11.92 -23.89 -40.52
CA VAL A 143 -11.05 -24.85 -41.23
C VAL A 143 -11.35 -24.75 -42.71
#